data_AF-S4PSN7-F1
#
_entry.id   AF-S4PSN7-F1
#
_cell.length_a   1.000
_cell.length_b   1.000
_cell.length_c   1.000
_cell.angle_alpha   90.00
_cell.angle_beta   90.00
_cell.angle_gamma   90.00
#
_symmetry.space_group_name_H-M   'P 1'
#
loop_
_entity.id
_entity.type
_entity.pdbx_description
1 polymer ?
#
loop_
_entity_poly.entity_id
_entity_poly.type
_entity_poly.pdbx_seq_one_letter_code
_entity_poly.pdbx_strand_id
1 'polypeptide(L)' 'VEFETYCNKITNTKEWGGHIEIRALSNCLKCPITVIQAAGPVAIEQGAEFSGPPLIITYHRYMFSLGEHYNSTELLLED' A
#
# COMPACT_ATOMS: atom_id res chain seq x y z
N VAL A 1 6.56 -23.78 3.96
CA VAL A 1 5.95 -24.13 2.65
C VAL A 1 4.86 -23.14 2.25
N GLU A 2 3.91 -22.82 3.14
CA GLU A 2 2.85 -21.85 2.85
C GLU A 2 3.38 -20.44 2.56
N PHE A 3 4.33 -19.96 3.36
CA PHE A 3 5.02 -18.69 3.13
C PHE A 3 5.70 -18.62 1.75
N GLU A 4 6.50 -19.61 1.41
CA GLU A 4 7.19 -19.65 0.12
C GLU A 4 6.21 -19.76 -1.06
N THR A 5 5.10 -20.47 -0.86
CA THR A 5 4.02 -20.56 -1.86
C THR A 5 3.36 -19.19 -2.07
N TYR A 6 3.08 -18.47 -0.99
CA TYR A 6 2.54 -17.12 -1.04
C TYR A 6 3.49 -16.14 -1.75
N CYS A 7 4.76 -16.11 -1.34
CA CYS A 7 5.77 -15.28 -2.00
C CYS A 7 5.92 -15.62 -3.48
N ASN A 8 5.90 -16.91 -3.85
CA ASN A 8 5.95 -17.33 -5.25
C ASN A 8 4.74 -16.86 -6.06
N LYS A 9 3.54 -16.89 -5.47
CA LYS A 9 2.32 -16.38 -6.11
C LYS A 9 2.40 -14.87 -6.35
N ILE A 10 2.70 -14.09 -5.31
CA ILE A 10 2.84 -12.63 -5.41
C ILE A 10 3.92 -12.24 -6.43
N THR A 11 5.04 -12.96 -6.46
CA THR A 11 6.17 -12.64 -7.35
C THR A 11 5.92 -13.02 -8.80
N ASN A 12 5.33 -14.20 -9.05
CA ASN A 12 5.32 -14.81 -10.38
C ASN A 12 3.94 -14.80 -11.06
N THR A 13 2.92 -14.19 -10.46
CA THR A 13 1.56 -14.15 -11.01
C THR A 13 1.01 -12.72 -11.03
N LYS A 14 -0.27 -12.58 -11.39
CA LYS A 14 -1.02 -11.31 -11.34
C LYS A 14 -1.88 -11.20 -10.07
N GLU A 15 -1.59 -11.99 -9.04
CA GLU A 15 -2.25 -11.82 -7.74
C GLU A 15 -1.99 -10.40 -7.21
N TRP A 16 -3.03 -9.78 -6.69
CA TRP A 16 -2.94 -8.42 -6.17
C TRP A 16 -2.34 -8.43 -4.77
N GLY A 17 -1.41 -7.51 -4.53
CA GLY A 17 -0.90 -7.23 -3.20
C GLY A 17 -1.87 -6.38 -2.38
N GLY A 18 -1.69 -6.39 -1.07
CA GLY A 18 -2.49 -5.60 -0.14
C GLY A 18 -1.68 -5.09 1.05
N HIS A 19 -2.32 -5.06 2.21
CA HIS A 19 -1.74 -4.51 3.44
C HIS A 19 -0.39 -5.16 3.80
N ILE A 20 -0.29 -6.49 3.69
CA ILE A 20 0.92 -7.21 4.09
C ILE A 20 2.10 -6.92 3.16
N GLU A 21 1.88 -6.76 1.86
CA GLU A 21 2.90 -6.31 0.90
C GLU A 21 3.34 -4.88 1.19
N ILE A 22 2.41 -3.98 1.50
CA ILE A 22 2.73 -2.58 1.85
C ILE A 22 3.59 -2.54 3.12
N ARG A 23 3.28 -3.35 4.14
CA ARG A 23 4.11 -3.48 5.34
C ARG A 23 5.49 -4.06 5.03
N ALA A 24 5.58 -5.07 4.18
CA ALA A 24 6.84 -5.65 3.75
C ALA A 24 7.72 -4.62 3.00
N LEU A 25 7.12 -3.85 2.09
CA LEU A 25 7.78 -2.78 1.34
C LEU A 25 8.28 -1.67 2.27
N SER A 26 7.45 -1.21 3.20
CA SER A 26 7.86 -0.23 4.22
C SER A 26 9.08 -0.71 5.01
N ASN A 27 9.09 -1.99 5.42
CA ASN A 27 10.22 -2.60 6.14
C ASN A 27 11.50 -2.71 5.30
N CYS A 28 11.36 -3.05 4.02
CA CYS A 28 12.48 -3.20 3.08
C CYS A 28 13.11 -1.83 2.76
N LEU A 29 12.27 -0.83 2.50
CA LEU A 29 12.67 0.51 2.08
C LEU A 29 12.97 1.45 3.25
N LYS A 30 12.67 1.04 4.49
CA LYS A 30 12.78 1.88 5.71
C LYS A 30 12.05 3.21 5.54
N CYS A 31 10.86 3.15 4.95
CA CYS A 31 10.05 4.30 4.60
C CYS A 31 8.64 4.14 5.17
N PRO A 32 8.10 5.13 5.89
CA PRO A 32 6.69 5.12 6.28
C PRO A 32 5.79 5.17 5.05
N ILE A 33 4.67 4.45 5.07
CA ILE A 33 3.67 4.46 4.01
C ILE A 33 2.29 4.70 4.63
N THR A 34 1.60 5.72 4.15
CA THR A 34 0.24 6.09 4.58
C THR A 34 -0.75 5.75 3.47
N VAL A 35 -1.72 4.89 3.79
CA VAL A 35 -2.80 4.51 2.88
C VAL A 35 -4.06 5.26 3.26
N ILE A 36 -4.50 6.18 2.40
CA ILE A 36 -5.77 6.90 2.58
C ILE A 36 -6.91 6.07 1.99
N GLN A 37 -8.02 5.93 2.69
CA GLN A 37 -9.17 5.15 2.23
C GLN A 37 -10.50 5.82 2.54
N ALA A 38 -11.52 5.51 1.74
CA ALA A 38 -12.86 6.10 1.90
C ALA A 38 -13.71 5.45 3.01
N ALA A 39 -13.45 4.19 3.36
CA ALA A 39 -14.24 3.44 4.33
C ALA A 39 -13.35 2.95 5.48
N GLY A 40 -13.78 3.19 6.72
CA GLY A 40 -12.99 2.86 7.92
C GLY A 40 -12.11 4.03 8.37
N PRO A 41 -10.95 3.77 9.01
CA PRO A 41 -10.01 4.82 9.38
C PRO A 41 -9.58 5.63 8.16
N VAL A 42 -9.57 6.96 8.28
CA VAL A 42 -9.21 7.90 7.20
C VAL A 42 -7.86 7.55 6.58
N ALA A 43 -6.91 7.09 7.40
CA ALA A 43 -5.62 6.61 6.97
C ALA A 43 -5.19 5.37 7.75
N ILE A 44 -4.45 4.48 7.09
CA ILE A 44 -3.73 3.35 7.68
C ILE A 44 -2.23 3.63 7.52
N GLU A 45 -1.50 3.67 8.62
CA GLU A 45 -0.05 3.90 8.62
C GLU A 45 0.71 2.58 8.71
N GLN A 46 1.69 2.39 7.84
CA GLN A 46 2.68 1.32 7.87
C GLN A 46 4.07 1.91 8.06
N GLY A 47 4.88 1.34 8.95
CA GLY A 47 6.26 1.80 9.11
C GLY A 47 6.42 3.04 9.98
N ALA A 48 5.54 3.27 10.95
CA ALA A 48 5.62 4.40 11.88
C ALA A 48 6.93 4.41 12.70
N GLU A 49 7.65 3.28 12.77
CA GLU A 49 8.98 3.21 13.36
C GLU A 49 10.10 3.82 12.48
N PHE A 50 9.84 4.07 11.21
CA PHE A 50 10.80 4.67 10.29
C PHE A 50 10.66 6.19 10.29
N SER A 51 11.78 6.86 10.03
CA SER A 51 11.83 8.33 9.98
C SER A 51 11.74 8.82 8.53
N GLY A 52 11.32 10.08 8.36
CA GLY A 52 11.20 10.72 7.05
C GLY A 52 9.75 10.92 6.60
N PRO A 53 9.54 11.60 5.47
CA PRO A 53 8.20 11.83 4.94
C PRO A 53 7.58 10.49 4.47
N PRO A 54 6.29 10.24 4.76
CA PRO A 54 5.63 9.03 4.31
C PRO A 54 5.40 9.07 2.79
N LEU A 55 5.48 7.91 2.14
CA LEU A 55 4.82 7.73 0.85
C LEU A 55 3.31 7.68 1.09
N ILE A 56 2.56 8.48 0.35
CA ILE A 56 1.11 8.52 0.44
C ILE A 56 0.54 7.79 -0.78
N ILE A 57 -0.39 6.87 -0.54
CA ILE A 57 -1.15 6.17 -1.57
C ILE A 57 -2.62 6.14 -1.19
N THR A 58 -3.50 6.00 -2.18
CA THR A 58 -4.96 5.92 -1.93
C THR A 58 -5.49 4.55 -2.27
N TYR A 59 -6.35 4.01 -1.41
CA TYR A 59 -7.06 2.76 -1.63
C TYR A 59 -8.51 3.04 -2.04
N HIS A 60 -8.92 2.44 -3.15
CA HIS A 60 -10.23 2.59 -3.76
C HIS A 60 -10.88 1.24 -3.94
N ARG A 61 -12.02 1.00 -3.27
CA ARG A 61 -12.76 -0.27 -3.39
C ARG A 61 -13.78 -0.28 -4.53
N TYR A 62 -14.32 0.89 -4.87
CA TYR A 62 -15.48 1.02 -5.77
C TYR A 62 -15.22 1.97 -6.95
N MET A 63 -13.98 2.43 -7.14
CA MET A 63 -13.64 3.34 -8.23
C MET A 63 -13.61 2.63 -9.58
N PHE A 64 -13.25 1.34 -9.60
CA PHE A 64 -13.15 0.53 -10.80
C PHE A 64 -14.04 -0.72 -10.69
N SER A 65 -14.51 -1.23 -11.83
CA SER A 65 -15.35 -2.45 -11.88
C SER A 65 -14.63 -3.71 -11.39
N LEU A 66 -13.30 -3.70 -11.40
CA LEU A 66 -12.45 -4.78 -10.88
C LEU A 66 -12.37 -4.78 -9.34
N GLY A 67 -12.90 -3.76 -8.67
CA GLY A 67 -12.93 -3.65 -7.21
C GLY A 67 -11.77 -2.83 -6.65
N GLU A 68 -10.98 -3.46 -5.79
CA GLU A 68 -9.91 -2.84 -5.01
C GLU A 68 -8.81 -2.23 -5.89
N HIS A 69 -8.22 -1.11 -5.48
CA HIS A 69 -7.14 -0.51 -6.26
C HIS A 69 -6.33 0.45 -5.42
N TYR A 70 -5.02 0.49 -5.66
CA TYR A 70 -4.13 1.48 -5.06
C TYR A 70 -3.64 2.45 -6.14
N ASN A 71 -3.76 3.74 -5.88
CA ASN A 71 -3.21 4.80 -6.74
C ASN A 71 -2.05 5.50 -6.04
N SER A 72 -1.07 5.95 -6.82
CA SER A 72 -0.04 6.90 -6.38
C SER A 72 -0.63 8.29 -6.18
N THR A 73 -0.05 9.06 -5.25
CA THR A 73 -0.38 10.49 -5.08
C THR A 73 0.80 11.37 -5.45
N GLU A 74 0.51 12.61 -5.80
CA GLU A 74 1.49 13.69 -5.95
C GLU A 74 1.12 14.83 -5.01
N LEU A 75 2.13 15.57 -4.52
CA LEU A 75 1.88 16.74 -3.69
C LEU A 75 1.24 17.84 -4.52
N LEU A 76 0.14 18.39 -4.02
CA LEU A 76 -0.44 19.60 -4.59
C LEU A 76 0.47 20.78 -4.23
N LEU A 77 1.11 21.37 -5.24
CA LEU A 77 1.78 22.66 -5.13
C LEU A 77 0.77 23.72 -5.54
N GLU A 78 0.38 24.59 -4.60
CA GLU A 78 -0.42 25.79 -4.92
C GLU A 78 0.54 26.90 -5.40
N ASP A 79 0.17 27.58 -6.50
CA ASP A 79 0.91 28.71 -7.09
C ASP A 79 0.84 29.99 -6.22
#